data_AF-A0A833A0A3-F1
#
_entry.id   AF-A0A833A0A3-F1
#
_cell.length_a   1.000
_cell.length_b   1.000
_cell.length_c   1.000
_cell.angle_alpha   90.00
_cell.angle_beta   90.00
_cell.angle_gamma   90.00
#
_symmetry.space_group_name_H-M   'P 1'
#
loop_
_entity.id
_entity.type
_entity.pdbx_description
1 polymer ?
#
loop_
_entity_poly.entity_id
_entity_poly.type
_entity_poly.pdbx_seq_one_letter_code
_entity_poly.pdbx_strand_id
1 'polypeptide(L)' 'PEVVLAKELGLCYVSLCTVTNYAAGISKDRLTVDEVFEVIEKVKEKLVNIVEDFIRHPLLREKKCQCAKVLEYCTVK' A
#
# COMPACT_ATOMS: atom_id res chain seq x y z
N PRO A 1 -5.05 5.25 -9.87
CA PRO A 1 -6.38 5.48 -9.22
C PRO A 1 -6.82 4.29 -8.34
N GLU A 2 -5.87 3.47 -7.86
CA GLU A 2 -6.19 2.20 -7.20
C GLU A 2 -7.01 2.36 -5.92
N VAL A 3 -6.65 3.34 -5.07
CA VAL A 3 -7.35 3.55 -3.78
C VAL A 3 -8.82 3.94 -3.97
N VAL A 4 -9.12 4.70 -5.02
CA VAL A 4 -10.49 5.15 -5.31
C VAL A 4 -11.33 3.96 -5.78
N LEU A 5 -10.83 3.20 -6.75
CA LEU A 5 -11.50 2.01 -7.28
C LEU A 5 -11.68 0.93 -6.21
N ALA A 6 -10.70 0.71 -5.34
CA ALA A 6 -10.81 -0.24 -4.25
C ALA A 6 -11.92 0.15 -3.26
N LYS A 7 -12.11 1.44 -3.00
CA LYS A 7 -13.19 1.96 -2.16
C LYS A 7 -14.55 1.80 -2.82
N GLU A 8 -14.65 2.09 -4.11
CA GLU A 8 -15.89 1.90 -4.89
C GLU A 8 -16.33 0.43 -4.92
N LEU A 9 -15.38 -0.52 -4.92
CA LEU A 9 -15.63 -1.95 -4.80
C LEU A 9 -15.88 -2.44 -3.36
N GLY A 10 -15.85 -1.54 -2.37
CA GLY A 10 -16.06 -1.87 -0.96
C GLY A 10 -14.92 -2.66 -0.31
N LEU A 11 -13.71 -2.64 -0.89
CA LEU A 11 -12.54 -3.34 -0.36
C LEU A 11 -11.88 -2.53 0.76
N CYS A 12 -11.42 -3.20 1.82
CA CYS A 12 -10.52 -2.57 2.80
C CYS A 12 -9.12 -2.55 2.19
N TYR A 13 -8.65 -1.37 1.82
CA TYR A 13 -7.38 -1.15 1.12
C TYR A 13 -6.37 -0.46 2.03
N VAL A 14 -5.11 -0.88 1.94
CA VAL A 14 -3.97 -0.23 2.60
C VAL A 14 -2.78 -0.25 1.65
N SER A 15 -1.92 0.76 1.72
CA SER A 15 -0.68 0.80 0.95
C SER A 15 0.52 0.62 1.88
N LEU A 16 1.46 -0.22 1.47
CA LEU A 16 2.76 -0.39 2.10
C LEU A 16 3.80 0.23 1.18
N CYS A 17 4.42 1.31 1.61
CA CYS A 17 5.37 2.08 0.81
C CYS A 17 6.76 2.06 1.45
N THR A 18 7.80 1.95 0.63
CA THR A 18 9.20 2.09 1.04
C THR A 18 9.79 3.35 0.42
N VAL A 19 10.60 4.08 1.18
CA VAL A 19 11.39 5.19 0.66
C VAL A 19 12.60 4.64 -0.09
N THR A 20 12.63 4.79 -1.41
CA THR A 20 13.71 4.29 -2.27
C THR A 20 14.79 5.33 -2.53
N ASN A 21 14.40 6.61 -2.61
CA ASN A 21 15.30 7.70 -2.94
C ASN A 21 14.66 9.04 -2.55
N TYR A 22 15.46 10.10 -2.46
CA TYR A 22 15.00 11.43 -2.05
C TYR A 22 14.19 12.21 -3.11
N ALA A 23 13.60 11.53 -4.11
CA ALA A 23 12.84 12.14 -5.20
C ALA A 23 13.59 13.25 -5.98
N ALA A 24 13.12 13.54 -7.20
CA ALA A 24 13.83 14.44 -8.12
C ALA A 24 13.83 15.91 -7.65
N GLY A 25 13.06 16.23 -6.61
CA GLY A 25 12.93 17.59 -6.07
C GLY A 25 13.79 17.88 -4.83
N ILE A 26 14.40 16.87 -4.20
CA ILE A 26 15.25 17.06 -3.00
C ILE A 26 16.71 16.71 -3.31
N SER A 27 16.94 15.69 -4.15
CA SER A 27 18.29 15.33 -4.59
C SER A 27 18.76 16.24 -5.74
N LYS A 28 20.01 16.70 -5.67
CA LYS A 28 20.67 17.43 -6.78
C LYS A 28 21.17 16.48 -7.87
N ASP A 29 21.26 15.18 -7.57
CA ASP A 29 21.79 14.15 -8.45
C ASP A 29 20.69 13.49 -9.29
N ARG A 30 21.06 13.04 -10.50
CA ARG A 30 20.14 12.39 -11.45
C ARG A 30 19.74 11.02 -10.92
N LEU A 31 18.48 10.88 -10.54
CA LEU A 31 17.92 9.61 -10.10
C LEU A 31 17.93 8.57 -11.21
N THR A 32 18.43 7.38 -10.88
CA THR A 32 18.47 6.22 -11.79
C THR A 32 17.49 5.14 -11.33
N VAL A 33 17.06 4.32 -12.28
CA VAL A 33 16.18 3.18 -11.97
C VAL A 33 16.95 2.11 -11.20
N ASP A 34 18.27 1.99 -11.43
CA ASP A 34 19.15 1.05 -10.74
C ASP A 34 19.21 1.30 -9.23
N GLU A 35 19.31 2.56 -8.79
CA GLU A 35 19.25 2.93 -7.36
C GLU A 35 17.96 2.45 -6.69
N VAL A 36 16.84 2.53 -7.40
CA VAL A 36 15.53 2.07 -6.90
C VAL A 36 15.54 0.55 -6.72
N PHE A 37 16.06 -0.20 -7.70
CA PHE A 37 16.16 -1.66 -7.61
C PHE A 37 17.09 -2.12 -6.49
N GLU A 38 18.23 -1.45 -6.30
CA GLU A 38 19.15 -1.76 -5.20
C GLU A 38 18.48 -1.62 -3.83
N VAL A 39 17.71 -0.55 -3.62
CA VAL A 39 17.02 -0.34 -2.35
C VAL A 39 15.89 -1.34 -2.18
N ILE A 40 15.14 -1.65 -3.24
CA ILE A 40 14.09 -2.67 -3.21
C ILE A 40 14.66 -4.04 -2.82
N GLU A 41 15.78 -4.47 -3.42
CA GLU A 41 16.35 -5.79 -3.09
C GLU A 41 16.84 -5.85 -1.64
N LYS A 42 17.38 -4.74 -1.09
CA LYS A 42 17.77 -4.64 0.32
C LYS A 42 16.58 -4.72 1.29
N VAL A 43 15.41 -4.20 0.91
CA VAL A 43 14.23 -4.16 1.79
C VAL A 43 13.23 -5.29 1.57
N LYS A 44 13.41 -6.07 0.49
CA LYS A 44 12.47 -7.09 0.03
C LYS A 44 12.10 -8.10 1.10
N GLU A 45 13.10 -8.68 1.78
CA GLU A 45 12.85 -9.65 2.86
C GLU A 45 12.04 -9.03 3.99
N LYS A 46 12.32 -7.78 4.36
CA LYS A 46 11.57 -7.05 5.38
C LYS A 46 10.12 -6.81 4.96
N LEU A 47 9.88 -6.47 3.69
CA LEU A 47 8.52 -6.29 3.17
C LEU A 47 7.73 -7.60 3.18
N VAL A 48 8.35 -8.70 2.75
CA VAL A 48 7.72 -10.03 2.78
C VAL A 48 7.37 -10.42 4.22
N ASN A 49 8.28 -10.24 5.17
CA ASN A 49 8.03 -10.55 6.57
C ASN A 49 6.86 -9.72 7.15
N ILE A 50 6.79 -8.42 6.84
CA ILE A 50 5.67 -7.56 7.27
C ILE A 50 4.35 -8.08 6.70
N VAL A 51 4.32 -8.49 5.44
CA VAL A 51 3.10 -9.03 4.80
C VAL A 51 2.71 -10.36 5.42
N GLU A 52 3.66 -11.26 5.68
CA GLU A 52 3.40 -12.52 6.36
C GLU A 52 2.84 -12.32 7.77
N ASP A 53 3.47 -11.45 8.55
CA ASP A 53 3.01 -11.11 9.91
C ASP A 53 1.62 -10.49 9.87
N PHE A 54 1.35 -9.61 8.90
CA PHE A 54 0.04 -9.01 8.71
C PHE A 54 -1.04 -10.04 8.39
N ILE A 55 -0.76 -10.99 7.49
CA ILE A 55 -1.71 -12.07 7.13
C ILE A 55 -1.98 -13.00 8.32
N ARG A 56 -0.97 -13.28 9.15
CA ARG A 56 -1.13 -14.11 10.36
C ARG A 56 -1.79 -13.34 11.51
N HIS A 57 -1.89 -12.02 11.42
CA HIS A 57 -2.33 -11.19 12.52
C HIS A 57 -3.82 -11.45 12.89
N PRO A 58 -4.14 -11.76 14.17
CA PRO A 58 -5.50 -12.11 14.59
C PRO A 58 -6.55 -11.04 14.32
N LEU A 59 -6.13 -9.76 14.24
CA LEU A 59 -7.03 -8.63 13.96
C LEU A 59 -7.72 -8.68 12.60
N LEU A 60 -7.26 -9.53 11.66
CA LEU A 60 -7.98 -9.74 10.39
C LEU A 60 -9.33 -10.46 10.58
N ARG A 61 -9.55 -11.13 11.71
CA ARG A 61 -10.80 -11.87 12.00
C ARG A 61 -11.98 -10.94 12.30
N GLU A 62 -11.72 -9.75 12.86
CA GLU A 62 -12.75 -8.75 13.17
C GLU A 62 -12.54 -7.50 12.31
N LYS A 63 -13.23 -7.44 11.17
CA LYS A 63 -13.19 -6.25 10.32
C LYS A 63 -13.98 -5.11 10.96
N LYS A 64 -13.26 -4.18 11.62
CA LYS A 64 -13.82 -2.90 12.14
C LYS A 64 -13.96 -1.80 11.07
N CYS A 65 -13.75 -2.17 9.80
CA CYS A 65 -13.70 -1.30 8.63
C CYS A 65 -15.11 -1.07 8.04
N GLN A 66 -15.42 0.17 7.65
CA GLN A 66 -16.72 0.52 7.02
C GLN A 66 -16.72 0.35 5.50
N CYS A 67 -15.62 -0.08 4.86
CA CYS A 67 -15.52 -0.17 3.40
C CYS A 67 -16.59 -1.08 2.79
N ALA A 68 -16.93 -2.20 3.45
CA ALA A 68 -17.97 -3.11 2.97
C ALA A 68 -19.37 -2.46 2.88
N LYS A 69 -19.61 -1.39 3.66
CA LYS A 69 -20.90 -0.67 3.70
C LYS A 69 -20.97 0.47 2.68
N VAL A 70 -19.87 0.79 1.98
CA VAL A 70 -19.81 1.91 1.03
C VAL A 70 -20.88 1.80 -0.05
N LEU A 71 -21.18 0.58 -0.49
CA LEU A 71 -22.20 0.31 -1.50
C LEU A 71 -23.64 0.64 -1.04
N GLU A 72 -23.89 0.72 0.27
CA GLU A 72 -25.22 1.01 0.82
C GLU A 72 -25.62 2.49 0.67
N TYR A 73 -24.65 3.41 0.58
CA TYR A 73 -24.90 4.85 0.56
C TYR A 73 -24.28 5.59 -0.63
N CYS A 74 -23.50 4.92 -1.49
CA CYS A 74 -22.92 5.50 -2.72
C CYS A 74 -23.70 5.16 -4.00
N THR A 75 -24.98 4.81 -3.91
CA THR A 75 -25.83 4.68 -5.10
C THR A 75 -26.08 6.05 -5.72
N VAL A 76 -25.54 6.26 -6.91
CA VAL A 76 -25.92 7.37 -7.78
C VAL A 76 -27.38 7.10 -8.18
N LYS A 77 -28.31 7.93 -7.71
CA LYS A 77 -29.69 7.95 -8.20
C LYS A 77 -29.73 8.40 -9.65
#